data_AF-A0A550HBC8-F1
#
_entry.id   AF-A0A550HBC8-F1
#
_cell.length_a   1.000
_cell.length_b   1.000
_cell.length_c   1.000
_cell.angle_alpha   90.00
_cell.angle_beta   90.00
_cell.angle_gamma   90.00
#
_symmetry.space_group_name_H-M   'P 1'
#
loop_
_entity.id
_entity.type
_entity.pdbx_description
1 polymer ?
#
loop_
_entity_poly.entity_id
_entity_poly.type
_entity_poly.pdbx_seq_one_letter_code
_entity_poly.pdbx_strand_id
1 'polypeptide(L)' 'MAAARQFHAREGHLRPARKHLEAVDGEQVKLGAFLDNTRRRVGKLSAERRAALDELGMRW' A
#
# COMPACT_ATOMS: atom_id res chain seq x y z
N MET A 1 -7.56 1.51 -0.82
CA MET A 1 -6.33 2.35 -0.81
C MET A 1 -6.21 3.26 0.41
N ALA A 2 -7.24 3.38 1.27
CA ALA A 2 -7.18 4.25 2.45
C ALA A 2 -5.99 3.92 3.37
N ALA A 3 -5.75 2.64 3.68
CA ALA A 3 -4.58 2.20 4.47
C ALA A 3 -3.22 2.65 3.91
N ALA A 4 -3.03 2.56 2.58
CA ALA A 4 -1.79 2.97 1.95
C ALA A 4 -1.58 4.49 2.04
N ARG A 5 -2.66 5.27 1.82
CA ARG A 5 -2.62 6.73 1.95
C ARG A 5 -2.39 7.19 3.38
N GLN A 6 -3.07 6.57 4.35
CA GLN A 6 -2.89 6.87 5.77
C GLN A 6 -1.46 6.59 6.23
N PHE A 7 -0.93 5.41 5.89
CA PHE A 7 0.46 5.07 6.20
C PHE A 7 1.44 6.07 5.57
N HIS A 8 1.24 6.41 4.29
CA HIS A 8 2.08 7.38 3.60
C HIS A 8 1.99 8.79 4.22
N ALA A 9 0.81 9.25 4.59
CA ALA A 9 0.64 10.55 5.25
C ALA A 9 1.40 10.64 6.58
N ARG A 10 1.52 9.51 7.29
CA ARG A 10 2.22 9.41 8.59
C ARG A 10 3.73 9.23 8.45
N GLU A 11 4.18 8.40 7.50
CA GLU A 11 5.58 7.98 7.38
C GLU A 11 6.33 8.66 6.21
N GLY A 12 5.61 9.30 5.29
CA GLY A 12 6.17 9.88 4.07
C GLY A 12 6.67 8.85 3.04
N HIS A 13 6.35 7.56 3.24
CA HIS A 13 6.73 6.49 2.33
C HIS A 13 5.76 5.31 2.39
N LEU A 14 5.77 4.43 1.38
CA LEU A 14 4.95 3.22 1.36
C LEU A 14 5.81 1.94 1.49
N ARG A 15 6.53 1.86 2.61
CA ARG A 15 7.47 0.78 2.94
C ARG A 15 7.21 0.18 4.34
N PRO A 16 5.99 -0.27 4.64
CA PRO A 16 5.72 -0.93 5.91
C PRO A 16 6.41 -2.29 6.01
N ALA A 17 6.63 -2.77 7.24
CA ALA A 17 7.06 -4.15 7.48
C ALA A 17 6.03 -5.15 6.91
N ARG A 18 6.49 -6.35 6.51
CA ARG A 18 5.62 -7.33 5.84
C ARG A 18 4.40 -7.78 6.64
N LYS A 19 4.50 -7.77 7.98
CA LYS A 19 3.42 -8.12 8.92
C LYS A 19 2.64 -6.90 9.43
N HIS A 20 2.93 -5.70 8.92
CA HIS A 20 2.28 -4.46 9.35
C HIS A 20 0.77 -4.51 9.15
N LEU A 21 0.04 -4.13 10.20
CA LEU A 21 -1.39 -3.90 10.22
C LEU A 21 -1.63 -2.40 10.33
N GLU A 22 -2.41 -1.85 9.42
CA GLU A 22 -2.84 -0.45 9.47
C GLU A 22 -4.30 -0.42 9.91
N ALA A 23 -4.59 0.28 11.00
CA ALA A 23 -5.95 0.49 11.46
C ALA A 23 -6.59 1.65 10.69
N VAL A 24 -7.68 1.40 9.97
CA VAL A 24 -8.40 2.40 9.17
C VAL A 24 -9.88 2.23 9.44
N ASP A 25 -10.56 3.31 9.85
CA ASP A 25 -12.00 3.31 10.13
C ASP A 25 -12.46 2.20 11.10
N GLY A 26 -11.60 1.84 12.07
CA GLY A 26 -11.86 0.78 13.05
C GLY A 26 -11.52 -0.64 12.57
N GLU A 27 -11.11 -0.83 11.32
CA GLU A 27 -10.71 -2.12 10.76
C GLU A 27 -9.19 -2.29 10.64
N GLN A 28 -8.69 -3.49 10.89
CA GLN A 28 -7.27 -3.81 10.72
C GLN A 28 -6.98 -4.33 9.32
N VAL A 29 -6.25 -3.55 8.54
CA VAL A 29 -5.84 -3.90 7.18
C VAL A 29 -4.42 -4.44 7.19
N LYS A 30 -4.21 -5.63 6.61
CA LYS A 30 -2.88 -6.25 6.42
C LYS A 30 -2.07 -5.53 5.32
N LEU A 31 -1.71 -4.27 5.56
CA LEU A 31 -1.10 -3.39 4.55
C LEU A 31 0.22 -3.97 4.00
N GLY A 32 1.10 -4.48 4.88
CA GLY A 32 2.35 -5.09 4.44
C GLY A 32 2.14 -6.28 3.50
N ALA A 33 1.09 -7.08 3.75
CA ALA A 33 0.72 -8.21 2.90
C ALA A 33 0.09 -7.78 1.59
N PHE A 34 -0.77 -6.78 1.64
CA PHE A 34 -1.40 -6.20 0.47
C PHE A 34 -0.35 -5.65 -0.50
N LEU A 35 0.64 -4.90 -0.02
CA LEU A 35 1.67 -4.31 -0.89
C LEU A 35 2.59 -5.38 -1.50
N ASP A 36 2.97 -6.39 -0.73
CA ASP A 36 3.77 -7.51 -1.23
C ASP A 36 3.03 -8.30 -2.33
N ASN A 37 1.73 -8.57 -2.13
CA ASN A 37 0.91 -9.20 -3.18
C ASN A 37 0.78 -8.29 -4.41
N THR A 38 0.58 -7.00 -4.18
CA THR A 38 0.46 -5.99 -5.25
C THR A 38 1.70 -5.95 -6.13
N ARG A 39 2.92 -5.99 -5.55
CA ARG A 39 4.17 -6.10 -6.32
C ARG A 39 4.20 -7.34 -7.21
N ARG A 40 3.93 -8.51 -6.62
CA ARG A 40 3.95 -9.79 -7.35
C ARG A 40 2.95 -9.84 -8.49
N ARG A 41 1.86 -9.08 -8.39
CA ARG A 41 0.78 -9.02 -9.39
C ARG A 41 0.77 -7.70 -10.17
N VAL A 42 1.90 -7.00 -10.23
CA VAL A 42 1.99 -5.70 -10.94
C VAL A 42 1.55 -5.81 -12.41
N GLY A 43 1.85 -6.92 -13.08
CA GLY A 43 1.41 -7.15 -14.47
C GLY A 43 -0.12 -7.29 -14.66
N LYS A 44 -0.88 -7.38 -13.57
CA LYS A 44 -2.35 -7.43 -13.56
C LYS A 44 -2.99 -6.15 -12.99
N LEU A 45 -2.19 -5.14 -12.63
CA LEU A 45 -2.71 -3.87 -12.14
C LEU A 45 -3.17 -2.99 -13.30
N SER A 46 -4.27 -2.28 -13.11
CA SER A 46 -4.64 -1.19 -14.01
C SER A 46 -3.62 -0.05 -13.92
N ALA A 47 -3.47 0.71 -15.01
CA ALA A 47 -2.55 1.85 -15.07
C ALA A 47 -2.84 2.89 -13.98
N GLU A 48 -4.13 3.21 -13.77
CA GLU A 48 -4.57 4.13 -12.72
C GLU A 48 -4.15 3.67 -11.33
N ARG A 49 -4.34 2.37 -11.03
CA ARG A 49 -3.98 1.82 -9.72
C ARG A 49 -2.48 1.80 -9.50
N ARG A 50 -1.71 1.62 -10.58
CA ARG A 50 -0.25 1.69 -10.56
C ARG A 50 0.23 3.11 -10.26
N ALA A 51 -0.29 4.09 -11.00
CA ALA A 51 0.01 5.51 -10.79
C ALA A 51 -0.32 5.97 -9.38
N ALA A 52 -1.50 5.61 -8.86
CA ALA A 52 -1.90 5.97 -7.50
C ALA A 52 -1.00 5.36 -6.41
N LEU A 53 -0.33 4.23 -6.67
CA LEU A 53 0.65 3.65 -5.75
C LEU A 53 2.03 4.30 -5.92
N ASP A 54 2.42 4.63 -7.16
CA ASP A 54 3.66 5.36 -7.46
C ASP A 54 3.69 6.73 -6.78
N GLU A 55 2.58 7.47 -6.80
CA GLU A 55 2.43 8.76 -6.08
C GLU A 55 2.63 8.62 -4.57
N LEU A 56 2.31 7.45 -4.01
CA LEU A 56 2.53 7.14 -2.59
C LEU A 56 3.95 6.60 -2.32
N GLY A 57 4.85 6.66 -3.30
CA GLY A 57 6.22 6.18 -3.15
C GLY A 57 6.33 4.65 -3.12
N MET A 58 5.41 3.94 -3.77
CA MET A 58 5.49 2.49 -3.92
C MET A 58 6.79 2.09 -4.61
N ARG A 59 7.43 1.05 -4.07
CA ARG A 59 8.56 0.37 -4.71
C ARG A 59 8.07 -0.98 -5.18
N TRP A 60 8.25 -1.24 -6.48
CA TRP A 60 7.85 -2.46 -7.17
C TRP A 60 8.84 -3.59 -6.94
#